data_AF-A0A0G1K1M3-F1
#
_entry.id   AF-A0A0G1K1M3-F1
#
_cell.length_a   1.000
_cell.length_b   1.000
_cell.length_c   1.000
_cell.angle_alpha   90.00
_cell.angle_beta   90.00
_cell.angle_gamma   90.00
#
_symmetry.space_group_name_H-M   'P 1'
#
loop_
_entity.id
_entity.type
_entity.pdbx_description
1 polymer ?
#
loop_
_entity_poly.entity_id
_entity_poly.type
_entity_poly.pdbx_seq_one_letter_code
_entity_poly.pdbx_strand_id
1 'polypeptide(L)'
;MGLILWIIFGVVAGWITSVIVKTNRQQGIVGDIVLGIIGAIIGGAIMSVLGQPGVEGLNLYSLAVAVLGAVVVVFAYRKLLF
;
A
#
# COMPACT_ATOMS: atom_id res chain seq x y z
N MET A 1 -11.36 -12.55 4.74
CA MET A 1 -10.53 -11.85 5.75
C MET A 1 -11.39 -10.80 6.44
N GLY A 2 -11.33 -10.68 7.78
CA GLY A 2 -12.10 -9.65 8.50
C GLY A 2 -11.60 -8.24 8.14
N LEU A 3 -12.52 -7.30 7.96
CA LEU A 3 -12.27 -5.89 7.61
C LEU A 3 -11.13 -5.25 8.43
N ILE A 4 -11.02 -5.62 9.71
CA ILE A 4 -10.02 -5.13 10.66
C ILE A 4 -8.58 -5.46 10.23
N LEU A 5 -8.34 -6.67 9.72
CA LEU A 5 -6.99 -7.11 9.31
C LEU A 5 -6.49 -6.34 8.10
N TRP A 6 -7.40 -6.01 7.18
CA TRP A 6 -7.09 -5.28 5.97
C TRP A 6 -6.72 -3.82 6.27
N ILE A 7 -7.42 -3.20 7.23
CA ILE A 7 -7.10 -1.85 7.71
C ILE A 7 -5.71 -1.83 8.36
N ILE A 8 -5.40 -2.77 9.26
CA ILE A 8 -4.08 -2.87 9.90
C ILE A 8 -2.98 -3.01 8.84
N PHE A 9 -3.19 -3.84 7.82
CA PHE A 9 -2.25 -4.01 6.72
C PHE A 9 -2.06 -2.73 5.90
N GLY A 10 -3.15 -2.04 5.56
CA GLY A 10 -3.08 -0.77 4.84
C GLY A 10 -2.28 0.27 5.60
N VAL A 11 -2.48 0.37 6.92
CA VAL A 11 -1.73 1.28 7.79
C VAL A 11 -0.25 0.94 7.82
N VAL A 12 0.09 -0.35 8.03
CA VAL A 12 1.49 -0.80 8.10
C VAL A 12 2.19 -0.64 6.76
N ALA A 13 1.56 -1.06 5.66
CA ALA A 13 2.12 -0.95 4.31
C ALA A 13 2.29 0.51 3.86
N GLY A 14 1.31 1.36 4.18
CA GLY A 14 1.36 2.79 3.93
C GLY A 14 2.50 3.47 4.68
N TRP A 15 2.65 3.17 5.97
CA TRP A 15 3.75 3.71 6.78
C TRP A 15 5.13 3.22 6.32
N ILE A 16 5.28 1.92 6.02
CA ILE A 16 6.53 1.39 5.46
C ILE A 16 6.89 2.12 4.16
N THR A 17 5.91 2.30 3.28
CA THR A 17 6.08 3.03 2.02
C THR A 17 6.50 4.48 2.27
N SER A 18 5.84 5.19 3.19
CA SER A 18 6.12 6.61 3.45
C SER A 18 7.53 6.84 4.01
N VAL A 19 8.04 5.86 4.77
CA VAL A 19 9.43 5.81 5.23
C VAL A 19 10.40 5.58 4.06
N ILE A 20 10.11 4.62 3.19
CA ILE A 20 10.94 4.31 2.00
C ILE A 20 11.02 5.50 1.04
N VAL A 21 9.88 6.10 0.73
CA VAL A 21 9.75 7.22 -0.23
C VAL A 21 10.03 8.57 0.45
N LYS A 22 10.37 8.57 1.76
CA LYS A 22 10.64 9.77 2.59
C LYS A 22 9.54 10.83 2.52
N THR A 23 8.29 10.42 2.27
CA THR A 23 7.12 11.31 2.10
C THR A 23 6.38 11.54 3.42
N ASN A 24 6.82 10.88 4.49
CA ASN A 24 6.22 10.89 5.82
C ASN A 24 5.96 12.32 6.38
N ARG A 25 6.82 13.30 6.03
CA ARG A 25 6.65 14.70 6.44
C ARG A 25 5.57 15.49 5.67
N GLN A 26 5.22 15.05 4.46
CA GLN A 26 4.24 15.72 3.58
C GLN A 26 2.86 15.05 3.59
N GLN A 27 2.80 13.72 3.73
CA GLN A 27 1.54 12.96 3.73
C GLN A 27 0.91 12.81 5.12
N GLY A 28 1.74 12.72 6.17
CA GLY A 28 1.28 12.45 7.53
C GLY A 28 0.59 11.09 7.68
N ILE A 29 0.15 10.77 8.91
CA ILE A 29 -0.45 9.47 9.25
C ILE A 29 -1.72 9.20 8.45
N VAL A 30 -2.54 10.21 8.19
CA VAL A 30 -3.79 10.06 7.42
C VAL A 30 -3.49 9.74 5.95
N GLY A 31 -2.50 10.39 5.35
CA GLY A 31 -2.06 10.10 3.99
C GLY A 31 -1.51 8.69 3.86
N ASP A 32 -0.69 8.25 4.83
CA ASP A 32 -0.15 6.89 4.86
C ASP A 32 -1.26 5.84 4.90
N ILE A 33 -2.29 6.03 5.71
CA ILE A 33 -3.44 5.10 5.79
C ILE A 33 -4.19 5.06 4.46
N VAL A 34 -4.56 6.21 3.90
CA VAL A 34 -5.35 6.29 2.67
C VAL A 34 -4.58 5.70 1.49
N LEU A 35 -3.32 6.11 1.31
CA LEU A 35 -2.49 5.67 0.20
C LEU A 35 -2.02 4.22 0.38
N GLY A 36 -1.87 3.76 1.63
CA GLY A 36 -1.62 2.36 1.94
C GLY A 36 -2.80 1.46 1.57
N ILE A 37 -4.04 1.89 1.84
CA ILE A 37 -5.25 1.14 1.44
C ILE A 37 -5.38 1.13 -0.09
N ILE A 38 -5.27 2.29 -0.75
CA ILE A 38 -5.32 2.39 -2.22
C ILE A 38 -4.20 1.56 -2.86
N GLY A 39 -3.00 1.61 -2.26
CA GLY A 39 -1.84 0.82 -2.62
C GLY A 39 -2.09 -0.69 -2.53
N ALA A 40 -2.71 -1.16 -1.45
CA ALA A 40 -3.05 -2.57 -1.30
C ALA A 40 -4.05 -3.06 -2.37
N ILE A 41 -5.03 -2.22 -2.74
CA ILE A 41 -5.97 -2.52 -3.83
C ILE A 41 -5.22 -2.62 -5.16
N ILE A 42 -4.40 -1.62 -5.48
CA ILE A 42 -3.66 -1.56 -6.75
C ILE A 42 -2.61 -2.66 -6.83
N GLY A 43 -1.87 -2.92 -5.76
CA GLY A 43 -0.91 -4.02 -5.68
C GLY A 43 -1.57 -5.38 -5.86
N GLY A 44 -2.71 -5.61 -5.22
CA GLY A 44 -3.51 -6.82 -5.43
C GLY A 44 -3.99 -6.97 -6.88
N ALA A 45 -4.44 -5.87 -7.50
CA ALA A 45 -4.85 -5.86 -8.90
C ALA A 45 -3.66 -6.19 -9.84
N ILE A 46 -2.48 -5.61 -9.60
CA ILE A 46 -1.27 -5.89 -10.38
C ILE A 46 -0.90 -7.38 -10.30
N MET A 47 -0.91 -7.97 -9.10
CA MET A 47 -0.59 -9.39 -8.94
C MET A 47 -1.62 -10.30 -9.60
N SER A 48 -2.90 -9.93 -9.54
CA SER A 48 -3.97 -10.68 -10.22
C SER A 48 -3.78 -10.72 -11.74
N VAL A 49 -3.30 -9.62 -12.34
CA VAL A 49 -2.97 -9.57 -13.78
C VAL A 49 -1.74 -10.41 -14.11
N LEU A 50 -0.80 -10.52 -13.18
CA LEU A 50 0.39 -11.38 -13.31
C LEU A 50 0.10 -12.88 -13.07
N GLY A 51 -1.17 -13.26 -12.86
CA GLY A 51 -1.56 -14.64 -12.57
C GLY A 51 -1.08 -15.13 -11.19
N GLN A 52 -0.71 -14.20 -10.32
CA GLN A 52 -0.25 -14.47 -8.97
C GLN A 52 -1.35 -14.15 -7.95
N PRO A 53 -1.37 -14.84 -6.80
CA PRO A 53 -2.29 -14.53 -5.72
C PRO A 53 -2.12 -13.06 -5.28
N GLY A 54 -3.23 -12.42 -4.91
CA GLY A 54 -3.21 -11.01 -4.52
C GLY A 54 -2.92 -10.80 -3.03
N VAL A 55 -3.53 -9.76 -2.46
CA VAL A 55 -3.57 -9.56 -1.00
C VAL A 55 -4.65 -10.47 -0.42
N GLU A 56 -4.31 -11.74 -0.18
CA GLU A 56 -5.27 -12.76 0.25
C GLU A 56 -5.36 -12.94 1.78
N GLY A 57 -4.34 -12.53 2.55
CA GLY A 57 -4.34 -12.71 4.01
C GLY A 57 -3.18 -12.05 4.76
N LEU A 58 -3.03 -12.43 6.05
CA LEU A 58 -1.91 -12.04 6.91
C LEU A 58 -0.62 -12.82 6.58
N ASN A 59 -0.14 -12.65 5.34
CA ASN A 59 1.08 -13.32 4.88
C ASN A 59 2.12 -12.26 4.51
N LEU A 60 3.40 -12.58 4.72
CA LEU A 60 4.52 -11.71 4.31
C LEU A 60 4.46 -11.35 2.83
N TYR A 61 3.97 -12.29 2.01
CA TYR A 61 3.73 -12.09 0.59
C TYR A 61 2.69 -10.98 0.32
N SER A 62 1.52 -11.06 0.95
CA SER A 62 0.49 -10.04 0.81
C SER A 62 0.96 -8.67 1.33
N LEU A 63 1.86 -8.64 2.31
CA LEU A 63 2.43 -7.40 2.83
C LEU A 63 3.38 -6.79 1.80
N ALA A 64 4.25 -7.61 1.20
CA ALA A 64 5.15 -7.18 0.15
C ALA A 64 4.36 -6.64 -1.06
N VAL A 65 3.29 -7.32 -1.48
CA VAL A 65 2.40 -6.87 -2.56
C VAL A 65 1.73 -5.54 -2.22
N ALA A 66 1.21 -5.39 -1.00
CA ALA A 66 0.58 -4.16 -0.55
C ALA A 66 1.58 -2.99 -0.48
N VAL A 67 2.80 -3.23 0.00
CA VAL A 67 3.87 -2.23 0.03
C VAL A 67 4.29 -1.85 -1.39
N LEU A 68 4.45 -2.81 -2.30
CA LEU A 68 4.79 -2.52 -3.70
C LEU A 68 3.71 -1.67 -4.37
N GLY A 69 2.44 -2.03 -4.20
CA GLY A 69 1.32 -1.25 -4.70
C GLY A 69 1.27 0.16 -4.09
N ALA A 70 1.47 0.29 -2.78
CA ALA A 70 1.54 1.57 -2.09
C ALA A 70 2.70 2.44 -2.58
N VAL A 71 3.88 1.87 -2.85
CA VAL A 71 5.03 2.59 -3.44
C VAL A 71 4.64 3.19 -4.79
N VAL A 72 3.97 2.42 -5.66
CA VAL A 72 3.50 2.92 -6.96
C VAL A 72 2.53 4.08 -6.78
N VAL A 73 1.57 3.95 -5.85
CA VAL A 73 0.56 4.98 -5.57
C VAL A 73 1.17 6.25 -4.99
N VAL A 74 2.06 6.14 -4.00
CA VAL A 74 2.75 7.28 -3.41
C VAL A 74 3.64 7.98 -4.43
N PHE A 75 4.31 7.22 -5.30
CA PHE A 75 5.11 7.77 -6.38
C PHE A 75 4.26 8.53 -7.40
N ALA A 76 3.11 7.97 -7.80
CA ALA A 76 2.16 8.64 -8.68
C ALA A 76 1.57 9.90 -8.04
N TYR A 77 1.16 9.82 -6.77
CA TYR A 77 0.67 10.97 -5.99
C TYR A 77 1.70 12.09 -5.94
N ARG A 78 2.97 11.75 -5.70
CA ARG A 78 4.07 12.73 -5.69
C ARG A 78 4.25 13.40 -7.05
N LYS A 79 4.15 12.66 -8.15
CA LYS A 79 4.28 13.20 -9.52
C LYS A 79 3.05 14.00 -9.98
N LEU A 80 1.89 13.80 -9.35
CA LEU A 80 0.67 14.53 -9.69
C LEU A 80 0.59 15.89 -8.96
N LEU A 81 1.13 15.94 -7.74
CA LEU A 81 1.13 17.14 -6.88
C LEU A 81 2.36 18.05 -7.04
N PHE A 82 3.42 17.56 -7.69
CA PHE A 82 4.66 18.29 -8.01
C PHE A 82 5.08 18.02 -9.44
#